data_AF-A0A7V9IEL0-F1
#
_entry.id   AF-A0A7V9IEL0-F1
#
_cell.length_a   1.000
_cell.length_b   1.000
_cell.length_c   1.000
_cell.angle_alpha   90.00
_cell.angle_beta   90.00
_cell.angle_gamma   90.00
#
_symmetry.space_group_name_H-M   'P 1'
#
loop_
_entity.id
_entity.type
_entity.pdbx_description
1 polymer ?
#
loop_
_entity_poly.entity_id
_entity_poly.type
_entity_poly.pdbx_seq_one_letter_code
_entity_poly.pdbx_strand_id
1 'polypeptide(L)'
;MSSNLIRWVAIIVAVIAIFIIANAYRVNRTTPKPAATVAPKYTYGTVVDEKLIVEKGGYRHFRFDLNRRTKLVGRYITERRASNVGLLILDDDNFKKFVAGEEFKIEVRTGNIPGGQVDRMMEPGTYYLVFDNRHEPEFDRVVEASFAVD
;
A
#
# COMPACT_ATOMS: atom_id res chain seq x y z
N MET A 1 -51.03 -20.28 -54.26
CA MET A 1 -50.61 -19.87 -52.89
C MET A 1 -50.47 -18.36 -52.87
N SER A 2 -51.24 -17.64 -52.06
CA SER A 2 -51.23 -16.17 -52.07
C SER A 2 -49.91 -15.64 -51.48
N SER A 3 -49.30 -14.66 -52.16
CA SER A 3 -48.03 -14.03 -51.78
C SER A 3 -48.02 -13.47 -50.35
N ASN A 4 -49.20 -13.19 -49.80
CA ASN A 4 -49.38 -12.71 -48.43
C ASN A 4 -49.07 -13.79 -47.37
N LEU A 5 -49.39 -15.06 -47.63
CA LEU A 5 -49.12 -16.15 -46.69
C LEU A 5 -47.61 -16.36 -46.47
N ILE A 6 -46.84 -16.28 -47.56
CA ILE A 6 -45.37 -16.45 -47.52
C ILE A 6 -44.71 -15.31 -46.71
N ARG A 7 -45.21 -14.07 -46.85
CA ARG A 7 -44.72 -12.91 -46.09
C ARG A 7 -45.01 -13.05 -44.58
N TRP A 8 -46.20 -13.50 -44.21
CA TRP A 8 -46.56 -13.71 -42.80
C TRP A 8 -45.73 -14.81 -42.14
N VAL A 9 -45.47 -15.91 -42.84
CA VAL A 9 -44.61 -17.00 -42.33
C VAL A 9 -43.17 -16.52 -42.12
N ALA A 10 -42.62 -15.73 -43.06
CA ALA A 10 -41.27 -15.18 -42.92
C ALA A 10 -41.13 -14.24 -41.70
N ILE A 11 -42.15 -13.42 -41.42
CA ILE A 11 -42.18 -12.53 -40.26
C ILE A 11 -42.19 -13.35 -38.95
N ILE A 12 -43.02 -14.39 -38.87
CA ILE A 12 -43.12 -15.24 -37.67
C ILE A 12 -41.77 -15.93 -37.38
N VAL A 13 -41.12 -16.47 -38.42
CA VAL A 13 -39.80 -17.11 -38.28
C VAL A 13 -38.76 -16.11 -37.80
N ALA A 14 -38.75 -14.88 -38.34
CA ALA A 14 -37.83 -13.84 -37.92
C ALA A 14 -38.01 -13.45 -36.44
N VAL A 15 -39.25 -13.31 -35.98
CA VAL A 15 -39.56 -12.98 -34.58
C VAL A 15 -39.10 -14.09 -33.64
N ILE A 16 -39.36 -15.36 -34.01
CA ILE A 16 -38.91 -16.52 -33.22
C ILE A 16 -37.38 -16.56 -33.13
N ALA A 17 -36.68 -16.33 -34.25
CA ALA A 17 -35.22 -16.31 -34.28
C ALA A 17 -34.64 -15.21 -33.37
N ILE A 18 -35.19 -14.00 -33.41
CA ILE A 18 -34.79 -12.89 -32.53
C ILE A 18 -35.01 -13.27 -31.06
N PHE A 19 -36.14 -13.89 -30.75
CA PHE A 19 -36.46 -14.30 -29.38
C PHE A 19 -35.49 -15.36 -28.86
N ILE A 20 -35.12 -16.34 -29.69
CA ILE A 20 -34.13 -17.38 -29.35
C ILE A 20 -32.76 -16.75 -29.11
N ILE A 21 -32.30 -15.85 -29.99
CA ILE A 21 -31.02 -15.16 -29.86
C ILE A 21 -30.99 -14.33 -28.57
N ALA A 22 -32.04 -13.53 -28.33
CA ALA A 22 -32.14 -12.71 -27.13
C ALA A 22 -32.13 -13.56 -25.85
N ASN A 23 -32.80 -14.70 -25.86
CA ASN A 23 -32.84 -15.60 -24.71
C ASN A 23 -31.50 -16.32 -24.50
N ALA A 24 -30.81 -16.70 -25.58
CA ALA A 24 -29.45 -17.26 -25.51
C ALA A 24 -28.45 -16.25 -24.91
N TYR A 25 -28.51 -14.98 -25.32
CA TYR A 25 -27.68 -13.92 -24.72
C TYR A 25 -28.04 -13.62 -23.26
N ARG A 26 -29.30 -13.79 -22.86
CA ARG A 26 -29.73 -13.60 -21.48
C ARG A 26 -29.25 -14.73 -20.57
N VAL A 27 -29.33 -15.98 -21.03
CA VAL A 27 -28.91 -17.18 -20.25
C VAL A 27 -27.39 -17.28 -20.17
N ASN A 28 -26.66 -16.84 -21.19
CA ASN A 28 -25.21 -16.92 -21.23
C ASN A 28 -24.49 -15.72 -20.56
N ARG A 29 -25.19 -14.94 -19.72
CA ARG A 29 -24.53 -13.94 -18.88
C ARG A 29 -23.78 -14.66 -17.78
N THR A 30 -22.47 -14.82 -17.96
CA THR A 30 -21.57 -15.22 -16.88
C THR A 30 -21.71 -14.23 -15.74
N THR A 31 -22.33 -14.65 -14.64
CA THR A 31 -22.34 -13.88 -13.41
C THR A 31 -20.87 -13.62 -13.04
N PRO A 32 -20.41 -12.37 -12.96
CA PRO A 32 -19.03 -12.11 -12.56
C PRO A 32 -18.84 -12.74 -11.19
N LYS A 33 -17.97 -13.75 -11.12
CA LYS A 33 -17.58 -14.41 -9.88
C LYS A 33 -17.19 -13.29 -8.91
N PRO A 34 -17.82 -13.19 -7.72
CA PRO A 34 -17.44 -12.20 -6.73
C PRO A 34 -15.93 -12.29 -6.54
N ALA A 35 -15.22 -11.18 -6.77
CA ALA A 35 -13.79 -11.11 -6.55
C ALA A 35 -13.55 -11.54 -5.10
N ALA A 36 -12.67 -12.53 -4.91
CA ALA A 36 -12.35 -12.99 -3.57
C ALA A 36 -11.78 -11.80 -2.78
N THR A 37 -12.40 -11.47 -1.65
CA THR A 37 -11.89 -10.46 -0.72
C THR A 37 -10.52 -10.92 -0.23
N VAL A 38 -9.45 -10.23 -0.65
CA VAL A 38 -8.10 -10.53 -0.17
C VAL A 38 -8.06 -10.19 1.31
N ALA A 39 -7.78 -11.18 2.16
CA ALA A 39 -7.60 -10.94 3.58
C ALA A 39 -6.42 -9.97 3.79
N PRO A 40 -6.58 -8.92 4.60
CA PRO A 40 -5.49 -7.97 4.87
C PRO A 40 -4.31 -8.71 5.51
N LYS A 41 -3.11 -8.49 4.98
CA LYS A 41 -1.87 -9.02 5.53
C LYS A 41 -1.34 -8.03 6.57
N TYR A 42 -1.19 -8.49 7.80
CA TYR A 42 -0.66 -7.69 8.91
C TYR A 42 0.77 -8.10 9.23
N THR A 43 1.54 -7.15 9.75
CA THR A 43 2.94 -7.32 10.13
C THR A 43 3.03 -7.83 11.57
N TYR A 44 3.84 -8.88 11.77
CA TYR A 44 4.19 -9.43 13.07
C TYR A 44 5.70 -9.68 13.11
N GLY A 45 6.36 -9.37 14.22
CA GLY A 45 7.81 -9.54 14.36
C GLY A 45 8.61 -8.47 13.62
N THR A 46 9.63 -8.87 12.87
CA THR A 46 10.60 -7.95 12.27
C THR A 46 9.98 -7.05 11.20
N VAL A 47 10.17 -5.73 11.35
CA VAL A 47 9.84 -4.72 10.34
C VAL A 47 11.05 -4.46 9.44
N VAL A 48 12.23 -4.30 10.05
CA VAL A 48 13.51 -4.13 9.35
C VAL A 48 14.62 -4.68 10.23
N ASP A 49 15.57 -5.40 9.64
CA ASP A 49 16.77 -5.89 10.33
C ASP A 49 17.91 -6.00 9.32
N GLU A 50 18.38 -4.86 8.83
CA GLU A 50 19.37 -4.80 7.77
C GLU A 50 20.22 -3.53 7.80
N LYS A 51 21.34 -3.59 7.08
CA LYS A 51 22.16 -2.42 6.73
C LYS A 51 21.64 -1.83 5.43
N LEU A 52 21.18 -0.58 5.48
CA LEU A 52 20.54 0.11 4.38
C LEU A 52 21.29 1.39 4.01
N ILE A 53 21.19 1.76 2.73
CA ILE A 53 21.68 3.03 2.20
C ILE A 53 20.47 3.94 1.99
N VAL A 54 20.52 5.11 2.60
CA VAL A 54 19.61 6.23 2.37
C VAL A 54 20.32 7.21 1.45
N GLU A 55 19.81 7.35 0.23
CA GLU A 55 20.42 8.19 -0.79
C GLU A 55 20.44 9.66 -0.36
N LYS A 56 21.45 10.38 -0.84
CA LYS A 56 21.59 11.83 -0.64
C LYS A 56 20.34 12.58 -1.09
N GLY A 57 19.82 13.45 -0.24
CA GLY A 57 18.62 14.24 -0.56
C GLY A 57 17.33 13.41 -0.66
N GLY A 58 17.36 12.13 -0.25
CA GLY A 58 16.25 11.20 -0.36
C GLY A 58 15.79 10.64 0.98
N TYR A 59 14.97 9.60 0.92
CA TYR A 59 14.52 8.85 2.08
C TYR A 59 14.32 7.37 1.73
N ARG A 60 14.40 6.50 2.74
CA ARG A 60 14.01 5.08 2.66
C ARG A 60 12.84 4.85 3.60
N HIS A 61 11.92 3.97 3.22
CA HIS A 61 10.77 3.67 4.06
C HIS A 61 10.41 2.19 4.07
N PHE A 62 9.81 1.75 5.18
CA PHE A 62 9.29 0.41 5.37
C PHE A 62 7.85 0.50 5.86
N ARG A 63 6.94 -0.15 5.14
CA ARG A 63 5.52 -0.23 5.52
C ARG A 63 5.32 -1.38 6.51
N PHE A 64 4.52 -1.14 7.53
CA PHE A 64 4.00 -2.19 8.41
C PHE A 64 2.54 -1.92 8.77
N ASP A 65 1.77 -3.01 8.84
CA ASP A 65 0.31 -2.95 9.03
C ASP A 65 -0.05 -3.64 10.36
N LEU A 66 -0.74 -2.93 11.25
CA LEU A 66 -1.13 -3.42 12.57
C LEU A 66 -2.64 -3.64 12.65
N ASN A 67 -3.07 -4.83 13.09
CA ASN A 67 -4.49 -5.12 13.33
C ASN A 67 -4.94 -4.92 14.77
N ARG A 68 -4.00 -4.70 15.67
CA ARG A 68 -4.23 -4.52 17.11
C ARG A 68 -3.20 -3.53 17.64
N ARG A 69 -3.46 -3.08 18.87
CA ARG A 69 -2.52 -2.27 19.62
C ARG A 69 -1.27 -3.10 19.90
N THR A 70 -0.11 -2.64 19.43
CA THR A 70 1.13 -3.40 19.37
C THR A 70 2.31 -2.49 19.64
N LYS A 71 3.34 -3.02 20.31
CA LYS A 71 4.52 -2.24 20.67
C LYS A 71 5.52 -2.27 19.54
N LEU A 72 5.92 -1.09 19.04
CA LEU A 72 7.04 -0.94 18.13
C LEU A 72 8.30 -0.69 18.95
N VAL A 73 9.29 -1.57 18.78
CA VAL A 73 10.59 -1.46 19.44
C VAL A 73 11.68 -1.58 18.39
N GLY A 74 12.69 -0.73 18.49
CA GLY A 74 13.85 -0.86 17.64
C GLY A 74 14.86 0.24 17.81
N ARG A 75 15.95 0.14 17.07
CA ARG A 75 17.03 1.11 17.06
C ARG A 75 17.66 1.20 15.70
N TYR A 76 18.33 2.32 15.46
CA TYR A 76 19.21 2.48 14.33
C TYR A 76 20.51 3.15 14.76
N ILE A 77 21.56 2.88 14.00
CA ILE A 77 22.84 3.57 14.10
C ILE A 77 23.39 3.83 12.71
N THR A 78 24.01 4.97 12.52
CA THR A 78 24.72 5.32 11.30
C THR A 78 26.17 4.85 11.41
N GLU A 79 26.78 4.51 10.27
CA GLU A 79 28.14 3.97 10.26
C GLU A 79 29.20 4.97 10.79
N ARG A 80 28.90 6.28 10.74
CA ARG A 80 29.81 7.34 11.19
C ARG A 80 29.11 8.28 12.16
N ARG A 81 29.77 8.70 13.24
CA ARG A 81 29.19 9.63 14.22
C ARG A 81 28.76 11.00 13.66
N ALA A 82 29.37 11.45 12.56
CA ALA A 82 29.01 12.69 11.88
C ALA A 82 27.92 12.52 10.81
N SER A 83 27.41 11.30 10.63
CA SER A 83 26.38 10.96 9.65
C SER A 83 25.02 11.07 10.32
N ASN A 84 24.23 12.10 10.00
CA ASN A 84 22.92 12.26 10.61
C ASN A 84 21.84 11.70 9.69
N VAL A 85 20.86 11.01 10.26
CA VAL A 85 19.64 10.57 9.55
C VAL A 85 18.46 10.80 10.47
N GLY A 86 17.39 11.36 9.92
CA GLY A 86 16.12 11.49 10.62
C GLY A 86 15.37 10.16 10.62
N LEU A 87 14.89 9.70 11.77
CA LEU A 87 13.86 8.66 11.81
C LEU A 87 12.50 9.29 12.06
N LEU A 88 11.53 8.95 11.23
CA LEU A 88 10.13 9.34 11.36
C LEU A 88 9.26 8.09 11.34
N ILE A 89 8.20 8.08 12.15
CA ILE A 89 7.10 7.12 11.99
C ILE A 89 5.85 7.93 11.66
N LEU A 90 5.21 7.57 10.56
CA LEU A 90 4.04 8.24 10.01
C LEU A 90 2.93 7.22 9.80
N ASP A 91 1.67 7.60 9.99
CA ASP A 91 0.54 6.82 9.47
C ASP A 91 0.42 6.97 7.93
N ASP A 92 -0.47 6.21 7.32
CA ASP A 92 -0.68 6.20 5.87
C ASP A 92 -0.99 7.58 5.27
N ASP A 93 -1.84 8.38 5.94
CA ASP A 93 -2.24 9.69 5.43
C ASP A 93 -1.12 10.73 5.57
N ASN A 94 -0.41 10.72 6.69
CA ASN A 94 0.73 11.60 6.92
C ASN A 94 1.94 11.19 6.07
N PHE A 95 2.10 9.91 5.73
CA PHE A 95 3.11 9.49 4.77
C PHE A 95 2.82 10.03 3.36
N LYS A 96 1.57 9.98 2.89
CA LYS A 96 1.20 10.58 1.59
C LYS A 96 1.53 12.08 1.55
N LYS A 97 1.19 12.81 2.62
CA LYS A 97 1.51 14.24 2.76
C LYS A 97 3.00 14.51 2.81
N PHE A 98 3.77 13.68 3.53
CA PHE A 98 5.22 13.73 3.57
C PHE A 98 5.84 13.59 2.17
N VAL A 99 5.34 12.65 1.36
CA VAL A 99 5.78 12.44 -0.02
C VAL A 99 5.40 13.61 -0.92
N ALA A 100 4.19 14.17 -0.73
CA ALA A 100 3.71 15.33 -1.46
C ALA A 100 4.41 16.66 -1.06
N GLY A 101 5.19 16.67 0.03
CA GLY A 101 5.79 17.89 0.57
C GLY A 101 4.78 18.81 1.27
N GLU A 102 3.63 18.27 1.66
CA GLU A 102 2.59 18.98 2.41
C GLU A 102 2.86 18.96 3.92
N GLU A 103 2.06 19.68 4.69
CA GLU A 103 2.13 19.63 6.15
C GLU A 103 1.60 18.27 6.67
N PHE A 104 2.40 17.57 7.46
CA PHE A 104 2.07 16.26 8.02
C PHE A 104 2.34 16.20 9.53
N LYS A 105 1.67 15.28 10.20
CA LYS A 105 1.89 14.96 11.62
C LYS A 105 2.83 13.76 11.75
N ILE A 106 3.61 13.75 12.83
CA ILE A 106 4.59 12.72 13.11
C ILE A 106 4.17 11.96 14.37
N GLU A 107 4.15 10.63 14.30
CA GLU A 107 3.86 9.77 15.46
C GLU A 107 5.11 9.63 16.35
N VAL A 108 6.28 9.46 15.74
CA VAL A 108 7.58 9.36 16.45
C VAL A 108 8.68 10.02 15.64
N ARG A 109 9.57 10.75 16.32
CA ARG A 109 10.75 11.42 15.73
C ARG A 109 11.96 11.29 16.64
N THR A 110 13.12 10.90 16.09
CA THR A 110 14.40 10.91 16.81
C THR A 110 15.25 12.16 16.55
N GLY A 111 14.91 12.94 15.53
CA GLY A 111 15.71 14.08 15.05
C GLY A 111 16.83 13.65 14.10
N ASN A 112 17.64 14.59 13.62
CA ASN A 112 18.75 14.31 12.71
C ASN A 112 20.01 13.97 13.52
N ILE A 113 20.13 12.71 13.92
CA ILE A 113 21.18 12.23 14.82
C ILE A 113 21.80 10.93 14.29
N PRO A 114 23.02 10.58 14.73
CA PRO A 114 23.72 9.40 14.22
C PRO A 114 23.15 8.06 14.72
N GLY A 115 22.11 8.06 15.54
CA GLY A 115 21.42 6.86 15.98
C GLY A 115 20.29 7.20 16.94
N GLY A 116 19.32 6.31 17.05
CA GLY A 116 18.15 6.52 17.88
C GLY A 116 17.46 5.22 18.24
N GLN A 117 16.62 5.26 19.27
CA GLN A 117 15.82 4.14 19.73
C GLN A 117 14.35 4.54 19.76
N VAL A 118 13.48 3.59 19.43
CA VAL A 118 12.04 3.71 19.55
C VAL A 118 11.54 2.62 20.48
N ASP A 119 10.70 3.04 21.41
CA ASP A 119 9.87 2.18 22.25
C ASP A 119 8.52 2.89 22.36
N ARG A 120 7.54 2.46 21.54
CA ARG A 120 6.25 3.14 21.42
C ARG A 120 5.12 2.13 21.25
N MET A 121 4.05 2.32 22.02
CA MET A 121 2.79 1.62 21.78
C MET A 121 2.06 2.28 20.61
N MET A 122 1.77 1.50 19.58
CA MET A 122 1.08 1.92 18.36
C MET A 122 -0.36 1.42 18.38
N GLU A 123 -1.29 2.25 17.90
CA GLU A 123 -2.68 1.84 17.70
C GLU A 123 -2.80 1.00 16.41
N PRO A 124 -3.92 0.28 16.20
CA PRO A 124 -4.15 -0.42 14.93
C PRO A 124 -4.15 0.56 13.75
N GLY A 125 -3.45 0.21 12.66
CA GLY A 125 -3.32 1.07 11.51
C GLY A 125 -2.17 0.69 10.57
N THR A 126 -2.08 1.39 9.44
CA THR A 126 -0.96 1.30 8.50
C THR A 126 0.03 2.40 8.81
N TYR A 127 1.30 2.00 8.95
CA TYR A 127 2.39 2.91 9.30
C TYR A 127 3.59 2.74 8.39
N TYR A 128 4.41 3.78 8.36
CA TYR A 128 5.63 3.90 7.59
C TYR A 128 6.77 4.32 8.51
N LEU A 129 7.78 3.46 8.63
CA LEU A 129 9.05 3.80 9.25
C LEU A 129 9.95 4.41 8.18
N VAL A 130 10.35 5.67 8.36
CA VAL A 130 11.05 6.48 7.35
C VAL A 130 12.41 6.93 7.87
N PHE A 131 13.46 6.61 7.14
CA PHE A 131 14.79 7.18 7.29
C PHE A 131 14.94 8.35 6.29
N ASP A 132 15.02 9.57 6.80
CA ASP A 132 15.02 10.82 6.04
C ASP A 132 16.44 11.45 5.99
N ASN A 133 16.98 11.59 4.78
CA ASN A 133 18.26 12.23 4.48
C ASN A 133 18.09 13.47 3.57
N ARG A 134 16.90 14.06 3.51
CA ARG A 134 16.65 15.27 2.70
C ARG A 134 17.37 16.52 3.23
N HIS A 135 17.82 16.49 4.48
CA HIS A 135 18.52 17.61 5.12
C HIS A 135 20.02 17.68 4.77
N GLU A 136 20.62 16.59 4.29
CA GLU A 136 22.03 16.51 3.92
C GLU A 136 22.17 15.98 2.47
N PRO A 137 21.96 16.85 1.46
CA PRO A 137 21.86 16.45 0.05
C PRO A 137 23.20 16.05 -0.60
N GLU A 138 24.31 16.11 0.14
CA GLU A 138 25.65 15.91 -0.40
C GLU A 138 26.13 14.47 -0.33
N PHE A 139 25.64 13.68 0.63
CA PHE A 139 26.18 12.35 0.95
C PHE A 139 25.09 11.31 1.17
N ASP A 140 25.35 10.10 0.69
CA ASP A 140 24.56 8.93 1.06
C ASP A 140 24.84 8.56 2.52
N ARG A 141 23.84 8.00 3.18
CA ARG A 141 23.89 7.63 4.59
C ARG A 141 23.70 6.13 4.73
N VAL A 142 24.66 5.50 5.38
CA VAL A 142 24.61 4.06 5.69
C VAL A 142 24.09 3.90 7.10
N VAL A 143 23.00 3.14 7.23
CA VAL A 143 22.27 2.93 8.49
C VAL A 143 22.15 1.44 8.76
N GLU A 144 22.48 1.02 9.97
CA GLU A 144 22.14 -0.31 10.48
C GLU A 144 20.90 -0.17 11.35
N ALA A 145 19.81 -0.81 10.94
CA ALA A 145 18.49 -0.67 11.54
C ALA A 145 17.94 -2.03 11.97
N SER A 146 17.36 -2.08 13.17
CA SER A 146 16.69 -3.26 13.71
C SER A 146 15.42 -2.83 14.44
N PHE A 147 14.26 -3.14 13.87
CA PHE A 147 12.94 -2.80 14.40
C PHE A 147 11.99 -3.98 14.27
N ALA A 148 11.17 -4.16 15.29
CA ALA A 148 10.15 -5.20 15.35
C ALA A 148 8.88 -4.69 16.04
N VAL A 149 7.77 -5.37 15.75
CA VAL A 149 6.47 -5.17 16.37
C VAL A 149 6.09 -6.40 17.19
N ASP A 150 5.72 -6.17 18.46
CA ASP A 150 5.38 -7.20 19.47
C ASP A 150 3.98 -6.93 20.09
#